data_AF-A0A6H1ZFK2-F1
#
_entry.id   AF-A0A6H1ZFK2-F1
#
_cell.length_a   1.000
_cell.length_b   1.000
_cell.length_c   1.000
_cell.angle_alpha   90.00
_cell.angle_beta   90.00
_cell.angle_gamma   90.00
#
_symmetry.space_group_name_H-M   'P 1'
#
loop_
_entity.id
_entity.type
_entity.pdbx_description
1 polymer ?
#
loop_
_entity_poly.entity_id
_entity_poly.type
_entity_poly.pdbx_seq_one_letter_code
_entity_poly.pdbx_strand_id
1 'polypeptide(L)'
;MQEIKLKPGQFVFGRKVASEESGLSEQVIRTCLKKLKNMKKLTIKPTNKFTVISIVNWARYQDEENQINQHINQQLTNKQPTTNHIQERKEGIRKERIKDYTLSGRSQNTIPYQEIIAYLNEKTGRDYKDGTPKTRTLINVLWKQGFQLQDFQKVIDNKVKDWITDQKYSKYLRPETLFGTKFEGYLNEQRHHLTGMVSEKTMRTIENLKELELE
;
A
#
# COMPACT_ATOMS: atom_id res chain seq x y z
N MET A 1 3.43 11.45 43.86
CA MET A 1 3.55 11.15 42.41
C MET A 1 4.71 11.95 41.86
N GLN A 2 5.55 11.35 41.02
CA GLN A 2 6.67 12.06 40.38
C GLN A 2 6.17 12.57 39.01
N GLU A 3 6.18 13.87 38.81
CA GLU A 3 5.74 14.48 37.56
C GLU A 3 6.86 14.44 36.52
N ILE A 4 6.52 14.02 35.29
CA ILE A 4 7.47 13.86 34.19
C ILE A 4 6.96 14.66 33.00
N LYS A 5 7.79 15.54 32.46
CA LYS A 5 7.48 16.29 31.24
C LYS A 5 7.76 15.43 30.01
N LEU A 6 6.71 15.07 29.28
CA LEU A 6 6.81 14.34 28.00
C LEU A 6 6.64 15.30 26.83
N LYS A 7 7.39 15.09 25.75
CA LYS A 7 7.17 15.81 24.49
C LYS A 7 6.01 15.15 23.71
N PRO A 8 5.37 15.89 22.79
CA PRO A 8 4.35 15.33 21.93
C PRO A 8 4.86 14.08 21.16
N GLY A 9 4.07 13.02 21.16
CA GLY A 9 4.44 11.71 20.61
C GLY A 9 5.30 10.83 21.51
N GLN A 10 5.57 11.25 22.75
CA GLN A 10 6.24 10.42 23.76
C GLN A 10 5.24 9.89 24.79
N PHE A 11 5.45 8.66 25.24
CA PHE A 11 4.68 8.06 26.31
C PHE A 11 5.54 7.15 27.18
N VAL A 12 5.11 6.97 28.42
CA VAL A 12 5.72 6.04 29.36
C VAL A 12 5.19 4.64 29.07
N PHE A 13 6.09 3.66 29.04
CA PHE A 13 5.78 2.28 28.72
C PHE A 13 6.35 1.33 29.76
N GLY A 14 5.50 0.45 30.28
CA GLY A 14 5.85 -0.62 31.21
C GLY A 14 5.62 -1.98 30.56
N ARG A 15 6.68 -2.80 30.46
CA ARG A 15 6.59 -4.13 29.82
C ARG A 15 5.60 -5.07 30.52
N LYS A 16 5.61 -5.08 31.86
CA LYS A 16 4.74 -5.91 32.68
C LYS A 16 3.27 -5.52 32.50
N VAL A 17 2.97 -4.22 32.65
CA VAL A 17 1.63 -3.66 32.44
C VAL A 17 1.12 -3.99 31.02
N ALA A 18 1.96 -3.78 30.00
CA ALA A 18 1.60 -4.11 28.63
C ALA A 18 1.38 -5.62 28.42
N SER A 19 2.05 -6.49 29.17
CA SER A 19 1.86 -7.94 29.14
C SER A 19 0.49 -8.34 29.70
N GLU A 20 0.12 -7.74 30.83
CA GLU A 20 -1.19 -7.92 31.47
C GLU A 20 -2.33 -7.41 30.58
N GLU A 21 -2.17 -6.24 29.96
CA GLU A 21 -3.19 -5.62 29.10
C GLU A 21 -3.36 -6.33 27.75
N SER A 22 -2.26 -6.74 27.12
CA SER A 22 -2.31 -7.34 25.77
C SER A 22 -2.48 -8.87 25.77
N GLY A 23 -2.35 -9.52 26.93
CA GLY A 23 -2.31 -10.98 27.05
C GLY A 23 -1.06 -11.64 26.42
N LEU A 24 -0.10 -10.85 25.95
CA LEU A 24 1.15 -11.34 25.35
C LEU A 24 2.23 -11.49 26.41
N SER A 25 3.14 -12.44 26.24
CA SER A 25 4.29 -12.57 27.15
C SER A 25 5.24 -11.37 27.05
N GLU A 26 5.89 -11.02 28.16
CA GLU A 26 6.89 -9.94 28.19
C GLU A 26 8.01 -10.13 27.16
N GLN A 27 8.34 -11.37 26.81
CA GLN A 27 9.36 -11.69 25.80
C GLN A 27 8.87 -11.36 24.38
N VAL A 28 7.60 -11.62 24.06
CA VAL A 28 7.01 -11.25 22.78
C VAL A 28 6.97 -9.73 22.67
N ILE A 29 6.51 -9.03 23.71
CA ILE A 29 6.47 -7.56 23.75
C ILE A 29 7.86 -6.97 23.55
N ARG A 30 8.88 -7.50 24.24
CA ARG A 30 10.27 -7.07 24.05
C ARG A 30 10.73 -7.26 22.60
N THR A 31 10.36 -8.39 21.99
CA THR A 31 10.72 -8.71 20.61
C THR A 31 10.04 -7.75 19.62
N CYS A 32 8.76 -7.47 19.83
CA CYS A 32 7.99 -6.50 19.05
C CYS A 32 8.61 -5.10 19.16
N LEU A 33 8.92 -4.64 20.37
CA LEU A 33 9.59 -3.35 20.58
C LEU A 33 10.94 -3.28 19.88
N LYS A 34 11.74 -4.36 19.90
CA LYS A 34 13.02 -4.42 19.19
C LYS A 34 12.82 -4.34 17.67
N LYS A 35 11.84 -5.06 17.11
CA LYS A 35 11.48 -5.00 15.69
C LYS A 35 11.06 -3.58 15.29
N LEU A 36 10.15 -2.96 16.04
CA LEU A 36 9.65 -1.61 15.77
C LEU A 36 10.74 -0.54 15.87
N LYS A 37 11.67 -0.69 16.83
CA LYS A 37 12.87 0.17 16.92
C LYS A 37 13.76 0.02 15.69
N ASN A 38 14.03 -1.22 15.25
CA ASN A 38 14.85 -1.49 14.07
C ASN A 38 14.21 -0.95 12.78
N MET A 39 12.88 -1.03 12.68
CA MET A 39 12.09 -0.45 11.58
C MET A 39 12.00 1.08 11.63
N LYS A 40 12.66 1.73 12.60
CA LYS A 40 12.62 3.19 12.83
C LYS A 40 11.19 3.74 12.97
N LYS A 41 10.24 2.92 13.46
CA LYS A 41 8.85 3.33 13.72
C LYS A 41 8.72 3.98 15.11
N LEU A 42 9.56 3.56 16.05
CA LEU A 42 9.64 4.14 17.39
C LEU A 42 11.09 4.24 17.87
N THR A 43 11.32 5.10 18.86
CA THR A 43 12.57 5.14 19.63
C THR A 43 12.29 4.78 21.09
N ILE A 44 13.27 4.16 21.73
CA ILE A 44 13.15 3.62 23.10
C ILE A 44 14.28 4.20 23.94
N LYS A 45 13.92 4.88 25.04
CA LYS A 45 14.86 5.38 26.05
C LYS A 45 14.54 4.74 27.41
N PRO A 46 15.30 3.72 27.83
CA PRO A 46 15.12 3.14 29.15
C PRO A 46 15.57 4.14 30.23
N THR A 47 14.88 4.12 31.37
CA THR A 47 15.29 4.78 32.62
C THR A 47 15.27 3.75 33.75
N ASN A 48 15.78 4.12 34.92
CA ASN A 48 15.83 3.21 36.08
C ASN A 48 14.45 2.75 36.56
N LYS A 49 13.37 3.48 36.24
CA LYS A 49 12.01 3.17 36.71
C LYS A 49 11.04 2.77 35.59
N PHE A 50 11.20 3.34 34.40
CA PHE A 50 10.26 3.14 33.29
C PHE A 50 10.97 3.30 31.94
N THR A 51 10.27 2.96 30.86
CA THR A 51 10.78 3.20 29.50
C THR A 51 9.99 4.33 28.85
N VAL A 52 10.68 5.30 28.26
CA VAL A 52 10.03 6.30 27.40
C VAL A 52 10.10 5.81 25.96
N ILE A 53 8.93 5.63 25.35
CA ILE A 53 8.80 5.35 23.92
C ILE A 53 8.44 6.66 23.23
N SER A 54 9.05 6.92 22.07
CA SER A 54 8.68 8.05 21.20
C SER A 54 8.30 7.53 19.82
N ILE A 55 7.14 7.92 19.32
CA ILE A 55 6.69 7.61 17.95
C ILE A 55 7.49 8.47 16.97
N VAL A 56 8.17 7.82 16.02
CA VAL A 56 8.89 8.54 14.96
C VAL A 56 7.87 9.10 13.99
N ASN A 57 8.07 10.33 13.52
CA ASN A 57 7.15 11.06 12.64
C ASN A 57 5.77 11.38 13.26
N TRP A 58 5.65 11.41 14.60
CA TRP A 58 4.40 11.73 15.29
C TRP A 58 3.68 12.98 14.75
N ALA A 59 4.41 14.08 14.57
CA ALA A 59 3.83 15.33 14.07
C ALA A 59 3.17 15.17 12.68
N ARG A 60 3.73 14.34 11.80
CA ARG A 60 3.16 14.10 10.46
C ARG A 60 1.84 13.34 10.52
N TYR A 61 1.70 12.42 11.49
CA TYR A 61 0.45 11.68 11.67
C TYR A 61 -0.67 12.55 12.22
N GLN A 62 -0.35 13.60 12.99
CA GLN A 62 -1.35 14.54 13.50
C GLN A 62 -1.89 15.48 12.41
N ASP A 63 -1.06 15.86 11.43
CA ASP A 63 -1.48 16.72 10.31
C ASP A 63 -2.35 15.98 9.26
N GLU A 64 -2.17 14.67 9.10
CA GLU A 64 -2.96 13.85 8.15
C GLU A 64 -4.40 13.60 8.65
N GLU A 65 -4.61 13.50 9.97
CA GLU A 65 -5.94 13.25 10.57
C GLU A 65 -6.91 14.43 10.38
N ASN A 66 -6.39 15.67 10.36
CA ASN A 66 -7.20 16.88 10.11
C ASN A 66 -7.68 16.98 8.64
N GLN A 67 -6.89 16.50 7.67
CA GLN A 67 -7.29 16.53 6.26
C GLN A 67 -8.33 15.45 5.92
N ILE A 68 -8.26 14.28 6.57
CA ILE A 68 -9.23 13.20 6.38
C ILE A 68 -10.60 13.60 6.97
N ASN A 69 -10.64 14.18 8.16
CA ASN A 69 -11.89 14.59 8.81
C ASN A 69 -12.60 15.76 8.08
N GLN A 70 -11.84 16.70 7.49
CA GLN A 70 -12.42 17.72 6.62
C GLN A 70 -13.01 17.15 5.33
N HIS A 71 -12.39 16.12 4.74
CA HIS A 71 -12.84 15.51 3.49
C HIS A 71 -14.02 14.52 3.65
N ILE A 72 -14.25 13.97 4.85
CA ILE A 72 -15.39 13.08 5.13
C ILE A 72 -16.68 13.90 5.36
N ASN A 73 -16.62 14.98 6.14
CA ASN A 73 -17.80 15.82 6.40
C ASN A 73 -18.30 16.56 5.15
N GLN A 74 -17.42 16.90 4.20
CA GLN A 74 -17.81 17.53 2.94
C GLN A 74 -18.49 16.57 1.93
N GLN A 75 -18.37 15.25 2.12
CA GLN A 75 -18.99 14.25 1.24
C GLN A 75 -20.37 13.80 1.69
N LEU A 76 -20.81 14.11 2.92
CA LEU A 76 -22.15 13.77 3.42
C LEU A 76 -23.22 14.79 3.01
N THR A 77 -22.86 16.01 2.62
CA THR A 77 -23.82 17.07 2.26
C THR A 77 -24.07 17.24 0.75
N ASN A 78 -23.29 16.57 -0.12
CA ASN A 78 -23.38 16.76 -1.58
C ASN A 78 -24.34 15.79 -2.30
N LYS A 79 -25.24 15.10 -1.59
CA LYS A 79 -26.32 14.27 -2.18
C LYS A 79 -27.71 14.91 -2.07
N GLN A 80 -27.81 16.20 -2.38
CA GLN A 80 -29.08 16.78 -2.81
C GLN A 80 -28.89 17.37 -4.22
N PRO A 81 -29.69 16.95 -5.22
CA PRO A 81 -29.55 17.47 -6.57
C PRO A 81 -30.29 18.81 -6.67
N THR A 82 -29.59 19.86 -7.09
CA THR A 82 -30.25 21.01 -7.73
C THR A 82 -29.54 21.36 -9.04
N THR A 83 -30.37 21.77 -9.97
CA THR A 83 -30.24 21.76 -11.42
C THR A 83 -29.66 23.06 -11.98
N ASN A 84 -29.17 23.01 -13.22
CA ASN A 84 -28.76 24.11 -14.12
C ASN A 84 -27.40 24.75 -13.73
N HIS A 85 -26.40 24.97 -14.58
CA HIS A 85 -26.42 25.58 -15.91
C HIS A 85 -25.11 25.33 -16.70
N ILE A 86 -25.18 25.69 -17.98
CA ILE A 86 -24.37 25.40 -19.18
C ILE A 86 -23.06 26.24 -19.31
N GLN A 87 -21.96 25.56 -19.69
CA GLN A 87 -20.95 25.85 -20.75
C GLN A 87 -20.09 27.12 -20.75
N GLU A 88 -18.78 26.94 -20.97
CA GLU A 88 -18.07 27.62 -22.08
C GLU A 88 -16.72 26.95 -22.45
N ARG A 89 -16.45 26.95 -23.75
CA ARG A 89 -15.30 26.40 -24.50
C ARG A 89 -14.32 27.55 -24.78
N LYS A 90 -13.01 27.35 -24.62
CA LYS A 90 -12.00 27.97 -25.50
C LYS A 90 -10.79 27.05 -25.73
N GLU A 91 -10.44 26.95 -27.01
CA GLU A 91 -9.34 26.20 -27.60
C GLU A 91 -7.96 26.82 -27.30
N GLY A 92 -6.90 26.02 -27.46
CA GLY A 92 -5.70 26.54 -28.12
C GLY A 92 -4.34 26.04 -27.60
N ILE A 93 -3.65 25.35 -28.50
CA ILE A 93 -2.18 25.33 -28.70
C ILE A 93 -1.39 24.18 -28.05
N ARG A 94 -1.12 23.18 -28.91
CA ARG A 94 0.03 22.27 -28.89
C ARG A 94 1.34 23.05 -28.77
N LYS A 95 2.23 22.63 -27.87
CA LYS A 95 3.69 22.66 -28.11
C LYS A 95 4.34 21.43 -27.50
N GLU A 96 4.84 20.58 -28.39
CA GLU A 96 5.84 19.56 -28.12
C GLU A 96 7.08 20.19 -27.45
N ARG A 97 7.59 19.54 -26.41
CA ARG A 97 9.02 19.53 -26.11
C ARG A 97 9.43 18.14 -25.65
N ILE A 98 9.94 17.38 -26.61
CA ILE A 98 10.95 16.35 -26.38
C ILE A 98 12.27 17.07 -26.05
N LYS A 99 13.06 16.45 -25.15
CA LYS A 99 14.51 16.60 -24.82
C LYS A 99 14.70 16.80 -23.30
N ASP A 100 15.50 16.04 -22.56
CA ASP A 100 16.63 15.16 -22.92
C ASP A 100 16.81 14.04 -21.87
N TYR A 101 17.16 12.84 -22.35
CA TYR A 101 17.89 11.83 -21.57
C TYR A 101 19.36 12.24 -21.59
N THR A 102 19.98 12.50 -20.42
CA THR A 102 21.34 12.02 -20.12
C THR A 102 21.63 12.07 -18.61
N LEU A 103 22.18 10.97 -18.13
CA LEU A 103 22.77 10.70 -16.80
C LEU A 103 23.71 11.81 -16.30
N SER A 104 23.60 12.18 -15.01
CA SER A 104 24.68 11.98 -14.01
C SER A 104 24.31 12.55 -12.62
N GLY A 105 24.38 11.72 -11.59
CA GLY A 105 24.94 12.09 -10.28
C GLY A 105 24.13 13.01 -9.34
N ARG A 106 23.07 12.49 -8.70
CA ARG A 106 22.79 12.77 -7.27
C ARG A 106 21.76 11.80 -6.69
N SER A 107 22.10 11.20 -5.56
CA SER A 107 21.32 10.21 -4.85
C SER A 107 19.99 10.77 -4.27
N GLN A 108 18.89 10.16 -4.73
CA GLN A 108 17.83 9.51 -3.94
C GLN A 108 16.96 10.37 -3.00
N ASN A 109 15.82 10.87 -3.51
CA ASN A 109 14.57 10.94 -2.73
C ASN A 109 13.28 11.23 -3.56
N THR A 110 13.35 11.18 -4.89
CA THR A 110 12.18 11.38 -5.75
C THR A 110 11.41 10.09 -5.94
N ILE A 111 10.10 10.15 -5.68
CA ILE A 111 9.20 9.01 -5.87
C ILE A 111 9.05 8.76 -7.39
N PRO A 112 9.31 7.54 -7.88
CA PRO A 112 9.30 7.21 -9.30
C PRO A 112 7.87 6.99 -9.84
N TYR A 113 7.04 8.04 -9.80
CA TYR A 113 5.63 7.96 -10.24
C TYR A 113 5.48 7.50 -11.69
N GLN A 114 6.29 8.09 -12.57
CA GLN A 114 6.27 7.79 -14.00
C GLN A 114 6.65 6.33 -14.27
N GLU A 115 7.68 5.80 -13.61
CA GLU A 115 8.15 4.43 -13.80
C GLU A 115 7.09 3.40 -13.35
N ILE A 116 6.45 3.63 -12.21
CA ILE A 116 5.39 2.76 -11.69
C ILE A 116 4.21 2.70 -12.66
N ILE A 117 3.77 3.86 -13.16
CA ILE A 117 2.59 3.95 -14.03
C ILE A 117 2.90 3.52 -15.46
N ALA A 118 4.08 3.83 -15.98
CA ALA A 118 4.55 3.32 -17.26
C ALA A 118 4.58 1.78 -17.26
N TYR A 119 5.05 1.17 -16.16
CA TYR A 119 5.05 -0.28 -16.02
C TYR A 119 3.63 -0.87 -16.01
N LEU A 120 2.69 -0.26 -15.28
CA LEU A 120 1.29 -0.69 -15.30
C LEU A 120 0.69 -0.60 -16.71
N ASN A 121 0.96 0.50 -17.42
CA ASN A 121 0.48 0.73 -18.78
C ASN A 121 1.05 -0.30 -19.76
N GLU A 122 2.36 -0.57 -19.69
CA GLU A 122 3.04 -1.60 -20.47
C GLU A 122 2.39 -2.98 -20.26
N LYS A 123 2.18 -3.39 -19.01
CA LYS A 123 1.63 -4.72 -18.69
C LYS A 123 0.14 -4.89 -19.01
N THR A 124 -0.61 -3.79 -19.12
CA THR A 124 -2.07 -3.84 -19.32
C THR A 124 -2.51 -3.36 -20.69
N GLY A 125 -1.62 -2.76 -21.48
CA GLY A 125 -1.97 -2.10 -22.74
C GLY A 125 -2.86 -0.87 -22.54
N ARG A 126 -2.74 -0.20 -21.39
CA ARG A 126 -3.57 0.96 -21.01
C ARG A 126 -2.74 2.24 -20.96
N ASP A 127 -3.41 3.37 -20.84
CA ASP A 127 -2.78 4.69 -20.83
C ASP A 127 -3.19 5.52 -19.60
N TYR A 128 -2.87 5.03 -18.41
CA TYR A 128 -3.05 5.78 -17.18
C TYR A 128 -2.03 6.91 -17.07
N LYS A 129 -2.48 8.07 -16.59
CA LYS A 129 -1.61 9.25 -16.37
C LYS A 129 -0.96 9.20 -15.00
N ASP A 130 0.36 9.34 -14.96
CA ASP A 130 1.16 9.45 -13.74
C ASP A 130 0.94 10.78 -12.99
N GLY A 131 0.51 11.83 -13.70
CA GLY A 131 0.20 13.14 -13.13
C GLY A 131 -1.09 13.22 -12.31
N THR A 132 -1.91 12.16 -12.29
CA THR A 132 -3.24 12.18 -11.63
C THR A 132 -3.08 12.34 -10.11
N PRO A 133 -3.69 13.37 -9.46
CA PRO A 133 -3.50 13.63 -8.04
C PRO A 133 -3.79 12.42 -7.15
N LYS A 134 -4.91 11.73 -7.40
CA LYS A 134 -5.31 10.56 -6.63
C LYS A 134 -4.32 9.40 -6.72
N THR A 135 -3.83 9.09 -7.93
CA THR A 135 -2.81 8.07 -8.16
C THR A 135 -1.50 8.42 -7.45
N ARG A 136 -1.06 9.68 -7.54
CA ARG A 136 0.16 10.14 -6.87
C ARG A 136 0.03 10.09 -5.36
N THR A 137 -1.13 10.43 -4.80
CA THR A 137 -1.39 10.31 -3.37
C THR A 137 -1.26 8.88 -2.89
N LEU A 138 -1.88 7.92 -3.58
CA LEU A 138 -1.78 6.49 -3.23
C LEU A 138 -0.34 5.99 -3.24
N ILE A 139 0.39 6.27 -4.33
CA ILE A 139 1.80 5.90 -4.45
C ILE A 139 2.65 6.60 -3.37
N ASN A 140 2.39 7.88 -3.07
CA ASN A 140 3.11 8.62 -2.03
C ASN A 140 2.94 8.00 -0.64
N VAL A 141 1.71 7.64 -0.30
CA VAL A 141 1.37 7.00 0.98
C VAL A 141 2.12 5.67 1.11
N LEU A 142 2.06 4.81 0.09
CA LEU A 142 2.76 3.53 0.09
C LEU A 142 4.30 3.70 0.13
N TRP A 143 4.85 4.66 -0.64
CA TRP A 143 6.28 4.96 -0.61
C TRP A 143 6.75 5.42 0.78
N LYS A 144 5.98 6.28 1.44
CA LYS A 144 6.25 6.72 2.83
C LYS A 144 6.14 5.58 3.85
N GLN A 145 5.32 4.57 3.57
CA GLN A 145 5.22 3.38 4.42
C GLN A 145 6.47 2.49 4.34
N GLY A 146 7.25 2.61 3.26
CA GLY A 146 8.53 1.95 3.05
C GLY A 146 8.59 1.04 1.82
N PHE A 147 7.52 1.00 1.02
CA PHE A 147 7.48 0.18 -0.19
C PHE A 147 8.37 0.77 -1.29
N GLN A 148 9.04 -0.11 -2.02
CA GLN A 148 10.00 0.20 -3.06
C GLN A 148 9.38 0.00 -4.44
N LEU A 149 9.98 0.56 -5.48
CA LEU A 149 9.54 0.39 -6.88
C LEU A 149 9.25 -1.07 -7.25
N GLN A 150 10.11 -1.99 -6.79
CA GLN A 150 9.98 -3.44 -7.01
C GLN A 150 8.69 -4.02 -6.40
N ASP A 151 8.23 -3.50 -5.25
CA ASP A 151 6.99 -3.94 -4.62
C ASP A 151 5.78 -3.54 -5.48
N PHE A 152 5.79 -2.33 -6.04
CA PHE A 152 4.73 -1.89 -6.97
C PHE A 152 4.70 -2.75 -8.23
N GLN A 153 5.86 -3.02 -8.82
CA GLN A 153 5.99 -3.90 -9.98
C GLN A 153 5.46 -5.31 -9.67
N LYS A 154 5.81 -5.87 -8.51
CA LYS A 154 5.34 -7.19 -8.07
C LYS A 154 3.83 -7.26 -7.89
N VAL A 155 3.20 -6.23 -7.30
CA VAL A 155 1.73 -6.14 -7.19
C VAL A 155 1.08 -6.11 -8.57
N ILE A 156 1.66 -5.34 -9.50
CA ILE A 156 1.18 -5.27 -10.89
C ILE A 156 1.29 -6.65 -11.54
N ASP A 157 2.43 -7.32 -11.45
CA ASP A 157 2.65 -8.64 -12.05
C ASP A 157 1.68 -9.70 -11.50
N ASN A 158 1.48 -9.70 -10.18
CA ASN A 158 0.54 -10.62 -9.53
C ASN A 158 -0.87 -10.43 -10.08
N LYS A 159 -1.38 -9.19 -10.08
CA LYS A 159 -2.76 -8.93 -10.51
C LYS A 159 -2.96 -8.96 -12.00
N VAL A 160 -1.98 -8.57 -12.80
CA VAL A 160 -2.03 -8.74 -14.25
C VAL A 160 -2.15 -10.22 -14.56
N LYS A 161 -1.34 -11.09 -13.95
CA LYS A 161 -1.44 -12.53 -14.22
C LYS A 161 -2.81 -13.10 -13.85
N ASP A 162 -3.39 -12.66 -12.73
CA ASP A 162 -4.66 -13.20 -12.25
C ASP A 162 -5.87 -12.63 -13.01
N TRP A 163 -5.84 -11.34 -13.37
CA TRP A 163 -7.03 -10.62 -13.80
C TRP A 163 -7.02 -10.18 -15.26
N ILE A 164 -5.89 -10.22 -15.97
CA ILE A 164 -5.86 -9.69 -17.35
C ILE A 164 -6.67 -10.54 -18.32
N THR A 165 -6.69 -11.85 -18.12
CA THR A 165 -7.46 -12.81 -18.93
C THR A 165 -8.91 -12.92 -18.48
N ASP A 166 -9.21 -12.54 -17.24
CA ASP A 166 -10.57 -12.60 -16.71
C ASP A 166 -11.38 -11.36 -17.13
N GLN A 167 -12.39 -11.58 -17.97
CA GLN A 167 -13.26 -10.53 -18.51
C GLN A 167 -13.95 -9.68 -17.42
N LYS A 168 -14.24 -10.27 -16.26
CA LYS A 168 -14.87 -9.57 -15.14
C LYS A 168 -13.84 -8.77 -14.34
N TYR A 169 -12.63 -9.30 -14.15
CA TYR A 169 -11.65 -8.70 -13.26
C TYR A 169 -10.66 -7.76 -13.94
N SER A 170 -10.43 -7.85 -15.25
CA SER A 170 -9.44 -7.01 -15.95
C SER A 170 -9.73 -5.51 -15.77
N LYS A 171 -11.00 -5.10 -15.70
CA LYS A 171 -11.40 -3.69 -15.47
C LYS A 171 -10.87 -3.10 -14.14
N TYR A 172 -10.47 -3.94 -13.19
CA TYR A 172 -9.89 -3.53 -11.90
C TYR A 172 -8.37 -3.38 -11.92
N LEU A 173 -7.70 -3.64 -13.05
CA LEU A 173 -6.28 -3.32 -13.26
C LEU A 173 -6.08 -1.81 -13.44
N ARG A 174 -6.27 -1.05 -12.35
CA ARG A 174 -6.20 0.41 -12.30
C ARG A 174 -5.38 0.86 -11.09
N PRO A 175 -4.73 2.04 -11.14
CA PRO A 175 -3.92 2.52 -10.02
C PRO A 175 -4.69 2.57 -8.69
N GLU A 176 -5.95 3.01 -8.70
CA GLU A 176 -6.77 3.09 -7.48
C GLU A 176 -7.01 1.74 -6.80
N THR A 177 -7.15 0.68 -7.59
CA THR A 177 -7.41 -0.66 -7.05
C THR A 177 -6.13 -1.33 -6.62
N LEU A 178 -5.07 -1.25 -7.43
CA LEU A 178 -3.80 -1.90 -7.15
C LEU A 178 -3.07 -1.24 -5.98
N PHE A 179 -3.12 0.09 -5.87
CA PHE A 179 -2.39 0.87 -4.87
C PHE A 179 -3.30 1.34 -3.71
N GLY A 180 -4.46 0.69 -3.55
CA GLY A 180 -5.39 0.95 -2.45
C GLY A 180 -5.02 0.20 -1.16
N THR A 181 -6.01 0.05 -0.28
CA THR A 181 -5.83 -0.57 1.05
C THR A 181 -5.39 -2.04 1.03
N LYS A 182 -5.57 -2.74 -0.09
CA LYS A 182 -5.21 -4.16 -0.27
C LYS A 182 -3.81 -4.39 -0.85
N PHE A 183 -3.01 -3.33 -1.02
CA PHE A 183 -1.68 -3.39 -1.66
C PHE A 183 -0.78 -4.48 -1.06
N GLU A 184 -0.59 -4.48 0.26
CA GLU A 184 0.27 -5.47 0.94
C GLU A 184 -0.27 -6.90 0.80
N GLY A 185 -1.59 -7.06 0.75
CA GLY A 185 -2.23 -8.34 0.48
C GLY A 185 -1.89 -8.85 -0.92
N TYR A 186 -1.93 -7.98 -1.93
CA TYR A 186 -1.54 -8.33 -3.30
C TYR A 186 -0.04 -8.59 -3.43
N LEU A 187 0.80 -7.90 -2.67
CA LEU A 187 2.25 -8.07 -2.67
C LEU A 187 2.67 -9.45 -2.13
N ASN A 188 1.95 -9.91 -1.11
CA ASN A 188 2.23 -11.15 -0.38
C ASN A 188 1.35 -12.32 -0.82
N GLU A 189 0.52 -12.14 -1.85
CA GLU A 189 -0.34 -13.18 -2.37
C GLU A 189 0.50 -14.36 -2.85
N GLN A 190 0.43 -15.46 -2.09
CA GLN A 190 1.02 -16.71 -2.51
C GLN A 190 0.07 -17.35 -3.51
N ARG A 191 0.60 -17.71 -4.67
CA ARG A 191 -0.13 -18.62 -5.54
C ARG A 191 -0.29 -19.91 -4.76
N HIS A 192 -1.53 -20.28 -4.48
CA HIS A 192 -1.84 -21.69 -4.32
C HIS A 192 -1.46 -22.33 -5.66
N HIS A 193 -0.31 -22.98 -5.69
CA HIS A 193 0.00 -23.89 -6.76
C HIS A 193 -1.20 -24.83 -6.88
N LEU A 194 -1.67 -25.09 -8.10
CA LEU A 194 -2.69 -26.11 -8.30
C LEU A 194 -2.18 -27.53 -7.96
N THR A 195 -1.00 -27.68 -7.34
CA THR A 195 -0.65 -28.86 -6.54
C THR A 195 -1.49 -28.93 -5.26
N GLY A 196 -2.81 -29.01 -5.41
CA GLY A 196 -3.61 -29.70 -4.40
C GLY A 196 -3.20 -31.17 -4.45
N MET A 197 -2.94 -31.78 -3.30
CA MET A 197 -2.91 -33.25 -3.24
C MET A 197 -4.31 -33.73 -3.63
N VAL A 198 -4.43 -34.28 -4.83
CA VAL A 198 -5.66 -34.95 -5.24
C VAL A 198 -5.67 -36.32 -4.57
N SER A 199 -6.81 -36.75 -4.04
CA SER A 199 -6.95 -38.11 -3.48
C SER A 199 -6.50 -39.13 -4.54
N GLU A 200 -5.82 -40.21 -4.13
CA GLU A 200 -5.47 -41.33 -5.02
C GLU A 200 -6.67 -41.81 -5.84
N LYS A 201 -7.87 -41.76 -5.25
CA LYS A 201 -9.11 -42.11 -5.94
C LYS A 201 -9.39 -41.19 -7.12
N THR A 202 -9.15 -39.89 -6.98
CA THR A 202 -9.34 -38.90 -8.04
C THR A 202 -8.25 -39.01 -9.11
N MET A 203 -7.01 -39.31 -8.73
CA MET A 203 -5.93 -39.56 -9.71
C MET A 203 -6.25 -40.77 -10.59
N ARG A 204 -6.73 -41.86 -9.97
CA ARG A 204 -7.12 -43.07 -10.69
C ARG A 204 -8.32 -42.85 -11.62
N THR A 205 -9.28 -42.03 -11.21
CA THR A 205 -10.38 -41.63 -12.10
C THR A 205 -9.88 -40.82 -13.30
N ILE A 206 -8.91 -39.93 -13.12
CA ILE A 206 -8.34 -39.13 -14.20
C ILE A 206 -7.52 -40.00 -15.16
N GLU A 207 -6.75 -40.97 -14.66
CA GLU A 207 -6.01 -41.93 -15.50
C GLU A 207 -6.96 -42.77 -16.36
N ASN A 208 -7.99 -43.36 -15.74
CA ASN A 208 -8.98 -44.16 -16.49
C ASN A 208 -9.71 -43.33 -17.56
N LEU A 209 -9.98 -42.05 -17.31
CA LEU A 209 -10.61 -41.17 -18.29
C LEU A 209 -9.68 -40.81 -19.46
N LYS A 210 -8.37 -40.67 -19.21
CA LYS A 210 -7.38 -40.44 -20.28
C LYS A 210 -7.16 -41.66 -21.15
N GLU A 211 -7.22 -42.86 -20.57
CA GLU A 211 -7.13 -44.11 -21.34
C GLU A 211 -8.37 -44.30 -22.24
N LEU A 212 -9.55 -43.87 -21.79
CA LEU A 212 -10.78 -43.89 -22.59
C LEU A 212 -10.83 -42.86 -23.72
N GLU A 213 -10.03 -41.79 -23.66
CA GLU A 213 -9.92 -40.79 -24.74
C GLU A 213 -8.86 -41.17 -25.80
N LEU A 214 -8.15 -42.28 -25.60
CA LEU A 214 -7.11 -42.79 -26.51
C LEU A 214 -7.54 -44.05 -27.30
N GLU A 215 -8.79 -44.49 -27.14
CA GLU A 215 -9.47 -45.51 -27.96
C GLU A 215 -10.49 -44.87 -28.92
#